data_AF-A0AB39BWG3-F1
#
_entry.id   AF-A0AB39BWG3-F1
#
_cell.length_a   1.000
_cell.length_b   1.000
_cell.length_c   1.000
_cell.angle_alpha   90.00
_cell.angle_beta   90.00
_cell.angle_gamma   90.00
#
_symmetry.space_group_name_H-M   'P 1'
#
loop_
_entity.id
_entity.type
_entity.pdbx_description
1 polymer ?
#
loop_
_entity_poly.entity_id
_entity_poly.type
_entity_poly.pdbx_seq_one_letter_code
_entity_poly.pdbx_strand_id
1 'polypeptide(L)'
;MAEKKTRQRLTILSKELNDLLNKLHEQSKTHKPLTSALLLKNALLFLVRKAQTFLSLQGLFNVLLIIIPSYIIHETTTAFEQILALPLSSLSLLLGIGLVVLFLYIRTLVLNEMSRIGSDLFHIEVYEKRMKAEYNSLISLAQEKDFIELLKEEVFLELEKRAEDGSINELEECRALLKQLELDIGKKDDAIESLLVQLEETEESAELFKEKYDLLIEFIYQLKSKLNLLVTDQFNLDNIDFGTSYSLYQVDEDHLVFIDSYGINKAELDVFIPISEGKNKYVRSINKTQKDPLILPDFISWKRILQDGSEWIISLHLDHSNRGKLNVEDETGKLNLTITQELLWICCELLNKFATYPKKKGEH
;
A
#
# COMPACT_ATOMS: atom_id res chain seq x y z
N MET A 1 20.41 29.85 -19.70
CA MET A 1 20.76 29.11 -18.45
C MET A 1 20.14 27.70 -18.43
N ALA A 2 18.88 27.52 -18.83
CA ALA A 2 18.22 26.22 -18.99
C ALA A 2 18.94 25.29 -19.99
N GLU A 3 19.36 25.81 -21.14
CA GLU A 3 20.04 25.02 -22.19
C GLU A 3 21.38 24.40 -21.73
N LYS A 4 22.13 25.12 -20.89
CA LYS A 4 23.39 24.63 -20.30
C LYS A 4 23.13 23.49 -19.30
N LYS A 5 22.01 23.54 -18.57
CA LYS A 5 21.59 22.51 -17.61
C LYS A 5 21.10 21.25 -18.33
N THR A 6 20.38 21.40 -19.45
CA THR A 6 19.92 20.28 -20.28
C THR A 6 21.10 19.55 -20.93
N ARG A 7 22.07 20.28 -21.51
CA ARG A 7 23.28 19.66 -22.09
C ARG A 7 24.13 18.91 -21.05
N GLN A 8 24.25 19.46 -19.84
CA GLN A 8 24.94 18.78 -18.74
C GLN A 8 24.23 17.48 -18.32
N ARG A 9 22.90 17.50 -18.16
CA ARG A 9 22.12 16.30 -17.83
C ARG A 9 22.22 15.22 -18.90
N LEU A 10 22.14 15.61 -20.17
CA LEU A 10 22.24 14.69 -21.30
C LEU A 10 23.63 14.04 -21.36
N THR A 11 24.69 14.80 -21.06
CA THR A 11 26.06 14.28 -20.98
C THR A 11 26.22 13.26 -19.84
N ILE A 12 25.63 13.53 -18.68
CA ILE A 12 25.66 12.62 -17.53
C ILE A 12 24.89 11.33 -17.86
N LEU A 13 23.67 11.45 -18.38
CA LEU A 13 22.83 10.30 -18.74
C LEU A 13 23.46 9.43 -19.85
N SER A 14 24.08 10.06 -20.85
CA SER A 14 24.77 9.33 -21.93
C SER A 14 25.95 8.53 -21.38
N LYS A 15 26.72 9.12 -20.44
CA LYS A 15 27.84 8.45 -19.79
C LYS A 15 27.38 7.29 -18.91
N GLU A 16 26.36 7.50 -18.09
CA GLU A 16 25.79 6.45 -17.23
C GLU A 16 25.23 5.29 -18.05
N LEU A 17 24.56 5.58 -19.16
CA LEU A 17 24.07 4.56 -20.09
C LEU A 17 25.22 3.82 -20.77
N ASN A 18 26.28 4.52 -21.20
CA ASN A 18 27.46 3.91 -21.80
C ASN A 18 28.18 2.96 -20.82
N ASP A 19 28.37 3.41 -19.57
CA ASP A 19 28.96 2.60 -18.49
C ASP A 19 28.14 1.33 -18.21
N LEU A 20 26.81 1.44 -18.25
CA LEU A 20 25.88 0.34 -18.05
C LEU A 20 25.95 -0.67 -19.21
N LEU A 21 25.92 -0.19 -20.45
CA LEU A 21 26.04 -1.03 -21.65
C LEU A 21 27.40 -1.72 -21.72
N ASN A 22 28.48 -1.04 -21.34
CA ASN A 22 29.81 -1.62 -21.26
C ASN A 22 29.91 -2.76 -20.24
N LYS A 23 29.29 -2.60 -19.05
CA LYS A 23 29.22 -3.68 -18.06
C LYS A 23 28.43 -4.88 -18.60
N LEU A 24 27.34 -4.63 -19.31
CA LEU A 24 26.53 -5.68 -19.94
C LEU A 24 27.31 -6.38 -21.06
N HIS A 25 28.02 -5.61 -21.90
CA HIS A 25 28.87 -6.10 -22.99
C HIS A 25 29.96 -7.04 -22.47
N GLU A 26 30.73 -6.62 -21.45
CA GLU A 26 31.78 -7.46 -20.87
C GLU A 26 31.24 -8.75 -20.24
N GLN A 27 30.09 -8.68 -19.58
CA GLN A 27 29.47 -9.86 -18.97
C GLN A 27 28.84 -10.80 -20.00
N SER A 28 28.35 -10.27 -21.13
CA SER A 28 27.82 -11.07 -22.24
C SER A 28 28.87 -11.95 -22.90
N LYS A 29 30.15 -11.51 -22.93
CA LYS A 29 31.29 -12.32 -23.40
C LYS A 29 31.54 -13.54 -22.53
N THR A 30 31.15 -13.48 -21.26
CA THR A 30 31.41 -14.52 -20.26
C THR A 30 30.16 -15.32 -19.91
N HIS A 31 29.26 -15.54 -20.88
CA HIS A 31 28.01 -16.27 -20.67
C HIS A 31 28.27 -17.68 -20.13
N LYS A 32 28.21 -17.82 -18.80
CA LYS A 32 28.37 -19.09 -18.08
C LYS A 32 27.03 -19.47 -17.45
N PRO A 33 26.67 -20.76 -17.45
CA PRO A 33 25.44 -21.19 -16.81
C PRO A 33 25.48 -20.92 -15.31
N LEU A 34 24.35 -20.52 -14.75
CA LEU A 34 24.16 -20.36 -13.32
C LEU A 34 24.31 -21.73 -12.64
N THR A 35 25.42 -21.92 -11.96
CA THR A 35 25.68 -23.13 -11.18
C THR A 35 25.21 -22.96 -9.73
N SER A 36 24.79 -24.06 -9.11
CA SER A 36 24.46 -24.11 -7.67
C SER A 36 25.64 -23.70 -6.79
N ALA A 37 26.87 -24.01 -7.19
CA ALA A 37 28.09 -23.57 -6.51
C ALA A 37 28.26 -22.04 -6.52
N LEU A 38 27.96 -21.38 -7.65
CA LEU A 38 28.01 -19.92 -7.75
C LEU A 38 26.93 -19.26 -6.90
N LEU A 39 25.72 -19.81 -6.90
CA LEU A 39 24.61 -19.32 -6.08
C LEU A 39 24.96 -19.44 -4.58
N LEU A 40 25.54 -20.57 -4.16
CA LEU A 40 25.99 -20.77 -2.78
C LEU A 40 27.10 -19.78 -2.40
N LYS A 41 28.10 -19.59 -3.28
CA LYS A 41 29.18 -18.62 -3.06
C LYS A 41 28.64 -17.20 -2.90
N ASN A 42 27.75 -16.78 -3.80
CA ASN A 42 27.15 -15.44 -3.75
C ASN A 42 26.22 -15.27 -2.55
N ALA A 43 25.50 -16.33 -2.14
CA ALA A 43 24.70 -16.32 -0.92
C ALA A 43 25.57 -16.15 0.35
N LEU A 44 26.71 -16.85 0.43
CA LEU A 44 27.65 -16.68 1.53
C LEU A 44 28.25 -15.27 1.55
N LEU A 45 28.68 -14.74 0.39
CA LEU A 45 29.18 -13.37 0.28
C LEU A 45 28.14 -12.33 0.71
N PHE A 46 26.89 -12.52 0.29
CA PHE A 46 25.78 -11.67 0.68
C PHE A 46 25.51 -11.73 2.19
N LEU A 47 25.50 -12.92 2.78
CA LEU A 47 25.32 -13.11 4.21
C LEU A 47 26.45 -12.50 5.04
N VAL A 48 27.71 -12.63 4.60
CA VAL A 48 28.86 -12.01 5.28
C VAL A 48 28.74 -10.49 5.28
N ARG A 49 28.34 -9.87 4.16
CA ARG A 49 28.11 -8.42 4.09
C ARG A 49 26.97 -7.96 4.98
N LYS A 50 25.87 -8.71 4.99
CA LYS A 50 24.74 -8.42 5.89
C LYS A 50 25.15 -8.59 7.34
N ALA A 51 25.91 -9.63 7.68
CA ALA A 51 26.45 -9.82 9.03
C ALA A 51 27.37 -8.65 9.46
N GLN A 52 28.24 -8.15 8.58
CA GLN A 52 29.04 -6.95 8.83
C GLN A 52 28.16 -5.71 9.05
N THR A 53 27.06 -5.59 8.32
CA THR A 53 26.09 -4.50 8.50
C THR A 53 25.32 -4.66 9.82
N PHE A 54 24.97 -5.89 10.22
CA PHE A 54 24.33 -6.21 11.50
C PHE A 54 25.26 -6.00 12.70
N LEU A 55 26.58 -6.16 12.52
CA LEU A 55 27.60 -5.87 13.54
C LEU A 55 27.91 -4.36 13.66
N SER A 56 27.38 -3.52 12.77
CA SER A 56 27.47 -2.07 12.91
C SER A 56 26.58 -1.56 14.05
N LEU A 57 26.84 -0.34 14.56
CA LEU A 57 26.02 0.28 15.61
C LEU A 57 24.52 0.32 15.24
N GLN A 58 24.18 0.64 13.99
CA GLN A 58 22.80 0.61 13.51
C GLN A 58 22.22 -0.81 13.49
N GLY A 59 23.03 -1.81 13.15
CA GLY A 59 22.64 -3.21 13.19
C GLY A 59 22.36 -3.71 14.60
N LEU A 60 23.17 -3.32 15.58
CA LEU A 60 22.95 -3.63 16.99
C LEU A 60 21.65 -2.99 17.53
N PHE A 61 21.34 -1.75 17.14
CA PHE A 61 20.06 -1.10 17.47
C PHE A 61 18.87 -1.85 16.88
N ASN A 62 18.96 -2.31 15.62
CA ASN A 62 17.90 -3.10 14.98
C ASN A 62 17.70 -4.47 15.64
N VAL A 63 18.78 -5.11 16.08
CA VAL A 63 18.72 -6.37 16.83
C VAL A 63 18.08 -6.14 18.20
N LEU A 64 18.44 -5.07 18.91
CA LEU A 64 17.81 -4.69 20.17
C LEU A 64 16.30 -4.38 20.01
N LEU A 65 15.90 -3.75 18.91
CA LEU A 65 14.49 -3.50 18.58
C LEU A 65 13.68 -4.78 18.37
N ILE A 66 14.32 -5.91 18.06
CA ILE A 66 13.65 -7.21 17.94
C ILE A 66 13.71 -7.96 19.26
N ILE A 67 14.88 -8.00 19.92
CA ILE A 67 15.11 -8.76 21.15
C ILE A 67 14.31 -8.16 22.32
N ILE A 68 14.29 -6.84 22.49
CA ILE A 68 13.62 -6.20 23.64
C ILE A 68 12.11 -6.46 23.62
N PRO A 69 11.37 -6.21 22.52
CA PRO A 69 9.95 -6.56 22.48
C PRO A 69 9.71 -8.07 22.56
N SER A 70 10.56 -8.90 21.95
CA SER A 70 10.41 -10.36 22.02
C SER A 70 10.61 -10.88 23.45
N TYR A 71 11.55 -10.32 24.20
CA TYR A 71 11.78 -10.63 25.62
C TYR A 71 10.60 -10.15 26.47
N ILE A 72 10.11 -8.93 26.26
CA ILE A 72 8.91 -8.42 26.95
C ILE A 72 7.70 -9.30 26.66
N ILE A 73 7.49 -9.74 25.42
CA ILE A 73 6.41 -10.66 25.04
C ILE A 73 6.61 -12.02 25.70
N HIS A 74 7.84 -12.54 25.80
CA HIS A 74 8.12 -13.79 26.50
C HIS A 74 7.80 -13.72 28.00
N GLU A 75 8.15 -12.62 28.67
CA GLU A 75 7.86 -12.40 30.10
C GLU A 75 6.38 -12.10 30.36
N THR A 76 5.69 -11.44 29.41
CA THR A 76 4.29 -11.02 29.58
C THR A 76 3.26 -11.99 29.01
N THR A 77 3.68 -12.94 28.17
CA THR A 77 2.79 -13.91 27.53
C THR A 77 3.36 -15.32 27.56
N THR A 78 2.50 -16.32 27.78
CA THR A 78 2.86 -17.76 27.71
C THR A 78 2.93 -18.28 26.26
N ALA A 79 2.92 -17.38 25.27
CA ALA A 79 2.86 -17.71 23.84
C ALA A 79 4.03 -18.60 23.39
N PHE A 80 5.21 -18.40 23.99
CA PHE A 80 6.41 -19.19 23.69
C PHE A 80 6.52 -20.47 24.53
N GLU A 81 5.90 -20.54 25.70
CA GLU A 81 5.87 -21.76 26.52
C GLU A 81 5.11 -22.88 25.80
N GLN A 82 4.01 -22.55 25.14
CA GLN A 82 3.23 -23.52 24.37
C GLN A 82 4.01 -24.08 23.17
N ILE A 83 4.87 -23.26 22.55
CA ILE A 83 5.75 -23.68 21.46
C ILE A 83 6.89 -24.56 21.98
N LEU A 84 7.46 -24.23 23.15
CA LEU A 84 8.51 -25.00 23.81
C LEU A 84 7.99 -26.31 24.43
N ALA A 85 6.71 -26.37 24.80
CA ALA A 85 6.03 -27.55 25.32
C ALA A 85 5.62 -28.56 24.23
N LEU A 86 5.81 -28.21 22.95
CA LEU A 86 5.56 -29.15 21.85
C LEU A 86 6.51 -30.34 21.91
N PRO A 87 6.06 -31.54 21.49
CA PRO A 87 6.94 -32.70 21.39
C PRO A 87 8.10 -32.39 20.42
N LEU A 88 9.28 -32.93 20.72
CA LEU A 88 10.53 -32.71 19.96
C LEU A 88 10.37 -32.92 18.45
N SER A 89 9.49 -33.83 18.03
CA SER A 89 9.16 -34.08 16.62
C SER A 89 8.45 -32.90 15.95
N SER A 90 7.56 -32.22 16.65
CA SER A 90 6.86 -31.04 16.13
C SER A 90 7.76 -29.81 16.14
N LEU A 91 8.62 -29.69 17.16
CA LEU A 91 9.61 -28.61 17.24
C LEU A 91 10.65 -28.73 16.12
N SER A 92 11.16 -29.94 15.86
CA SER A 92 12.10 -30.18 14.75
C SER A 92 11.46 -29.93 13.38
N LEU A 93 10.19 -30.28 13.20
CA LEU A 93 9.43 -29.95 12.00
C LEU A 93 9.29 -28.44 11.83
N LEU A 94 8.90 -27.71 12.87
CA LEU A 94 8.71 -26.26 12.85
C LEU A 94 10.03 -25.53 12.55
N LEU A 95 11.14 -25.99 13.17
CA LEU A 95 12.47 -25.47 12.91
C LEU A 95 12.92 -25.78 11.48
N GLY A 96 12.61 -26.98 10.97
CA GLY A 96 12.83 -27.36 9.57
C GLY A 96 12.07 -26.45 8.59
N ILE A 97 10.79 -26.19 8.83
CA ILE A 97 9.99 -25.25 8.04
C ILE A 97 10.61 -23.85 8.07
N GLY A 98 10.99 -23.37 9.26
CA GLY A 98 11.65 -22.07 9.43
C GLY A 98 12.95 -21.97 8.63
N LEU A 99 13.79 -22.99 8.66
CA LEU A 99 15.03 -23.05 7.88
C LEU A 99 14.77 -23.07 6.37
N VAL A 100 13.74 -23.79 5.91
CA VAL A 100 13.35 -23.81 4.48
C VAL A 100 12.87 -22.43 4.04
N VAL A 101 12.00 -21.77 4.81
CA VAL A 101 11.52 -20.42 4.51
C VAL A 101 12.69 -19.43 4.48
N LEU A 102 13.60 -19.51 5.46
CA LEU A 102 14.79 -18.68 5.52
C LEU A 102 15.71 -18.90 4.31
N PHE A 103 15.93 -20.15 3.93
CA PHE A 103 16.73 -20.49 2.75
C PHE A 103 16.12 -19.93 1.45
N LEU A 104 14.80 -20.10 1.27
CA LEU A 104 14.07 -19.56 0.11
C LEU A 104 14.12 -18.03 0.07
N TYR A 105 14.01 -17.39 1.24
CA TYR A 105 14.09 -15.94 1.38
C TYR A 105 15.49 -15.42 0.99
N ILE A 106 16.56 -15.99 1.57
CA ILE A 106 17.94 -15.63 1.25
C ILE A 106 18.22 -15.86 -0.24
N ARG A 107 17.79 -17.00 -0.78
CA ARG A 107 17.93 -17.31 -2.21
C ARG A 107 17.28 -16.25 -3.09
N THR A 108 16.09 -15.78 -2.72
CA THR A 108 15.37 -14.75 -3.48
C THR A 108 16.10 -13.42 -3.45
N LEU A 109 16.61 -13.00 -2.29
CA LEU A 109 17.41 -11.79 -2.15
C LEU A 109 18.70 -11.83 -2.98
N VAL A 110 19.42 -12.95 -2.92
CA VAL A 110 20.67 -13.14 -3.67
C VAL A 110 20.39 -13.10 -5.17
N LEU A 111 19.35 -13.77 -5.65
CA LEU A 111 19.00 -13.74 -7.08
C LEU A 111 18.57 -12.35 -7.55
N ASN A 112 17.91 -11.55 -6.70
CA ASN A 112 17.59 -10.15 -7.02
C ASN A 112 18.84 -9.28 -7.11
N GLU A 113 19.82 -9.51 -6.23
CA GLU A 113 21.09 -8.79 -6.27
C GLU A 113 21.92 -9.18 -7.50
N MET A 114 21.91 -10.48 -7.85
CA MET A 114 22.54 -10.99 -9.08
C MET A 114 21.88 -10.49 -10.37
N SER A 115 20.64 -10.01 -10.35
CA SER A 115 19.98 -9.41 -11.51
C SER A 115 20.20 -7.89 -11.65
N ARG A 116 20.93 -7.24 -10.76
CA ARG A 116 21.14 -5.78 -10.85
C ARG A 116 22.43 -5.43 -11.59
N ILE A 117 22.31 -4.72 -12.72
CA ILE A 117 23.47 -4.23 -13.45
C ILE A 117 24.24 -3.23 -12.58
N GLY A 118 25.54 -3.48 -12.37
CA GLY A 118 26.38 -2.69 -11.47
C GLY A 118 26.53 -3.25 -10.06
N SER A 119 25.75 -4.28 -9.69
CA SER A 119 26.10 -5.11 -8.53
C SER A 119 27.37 -5.91 -8.84
N ASP A 120 28.19 -6.11 -7.83
CA ASP A 120 29.39 -6.95 -7.93
C ASP A 120 29.07 -8.45 -7.90
N LEU A 121 27.83 -8.82 -7.59
CA LEU A 121 27.29 -10.17 -7.71
C LEU A 121 26.56 -10.41 -9.04
N PHE A 122 26.53 -9.41 -9.93
CA PHE A 122 25.77 -9.46 -11.17
C PHE A 122 26.07 -10.72 -12.02
N HIS A 123 25.02 -11.31 -12.59
CA HIS A 123 25.09 -12.47 -13.45
C HIS A 123 24.08 -12.38 -14.59
N ILE A 124 24.57 -12.42 -15.84
CA ILE A 124 23.76 -12.15 -17.02
C ILE A 124 22.56 -13.10 -17.19
N GLU A 125 22.71 -14.40 -16.92
CA GLU A 125 21.59 -15.35 -17.04
C GLU A 125 20.50 -15.11 -15.98
N VAL A 126 20.87 -14.61 -14.79
CA VAL A 126 19.88 -14.27 -13.75
C VAL A 126 19.14 -13.01 -14.16
N TYR A 127 19.87 -12.04 -14.73
CA TYR A 127 19.31 -10.82 -15.28
C TYR A 127 18.33 -11.10 -16.44
N GLU A 128 18.70 -11.94 -17.41
CA GLU A 128 17.83 -12.36 -18.51
C GLU A 128 16.52 -12.99 -18.01
N LYS A 129 16.60 -13.89 -17.02
CA LYS A 129 15.43 -14.61 -16.51
C LYS A 129 14.51 -13.75 -15.64
N ARG A 130 15.06 -12.82 -14.85
CA ARG A 130 14.27 -11.99 -13.92
C ARG A 130 13.83 -10.65 -14.50
N MET A 131 14.65 -10.02 -15.34
CA MET A 131 14.43 -8.69 -15.90
C MET A 131 14.34 -8.75 -17.43
N LYS A 132 13.50 -9.66 -17.95
CA LYS A 132 13.46 -10.00 -19.38
C LYS A 132 13.19 -8.79 -20.30
N ALA A 133 12.34 -7.87 -19.89
CA ALA A 133 12.01 -6.67 -20.67
C ALA A 133 13.20 -5.70 -20.78
N GLU A 134 13.90 -5.47 -19.68
CA GLU A 134 15.10 -4.63 -19.67
C GLU A 134 16.25 -5.28 -20.43
N TYR A 135 16.45 -6.60 -20.22
CA TYR A 135 17.48 -7.37 -20.92
C TYR A 135 17.32 -7.28 -22.44
N ASN A 136 16.11 -7.53 -22.96
CA ASN A 136 15.85 -7.47 -24.40
C ASN A 136 16.10 -6.07 -24.99
N SER A 137 15.81 -5.02 -24.22
CA SER A 137 16.01 -3.64 -24.66
C SER A 137 17.48 -3.23 -24.66
N LEU A 138 18.28 -3.74 -23.72
CA LEU A 138 19.66 -3.30 -23.51
C LEU A 138 20.71 -4.20 -24.17
N ILE A 139 20.45 -5.50 -24.33
CA ILE A 139 21.43 -6.45 -24.87
C ILE A 139 21.75 -6.18 -26.35
N SER A 140 20.75 -5.71 -27.12
CA SER A 140 20.93 -5.30 -28.51
C SER A 140 21.84 -4.07 -28.64
N LEU A 141 21.78 -3.16 -27.67
CA LEU A 141 22.62 -1.96 -27.59
C LEU A 141 24.02 -2.24 -27.02
N ALA A 142 24.19 -3.33 -26.28
CA ALA A 142 25.46 -3.74 -25.68
C ALA A 142 26.26 -4.70 -26.58
N GLN A 143 25.95 -4.80 -27.87
CA GLN A 143 26.72 -5.61 -28.82
C GLN A 143 28.11 -5.02 -29.08
N GLU A 144 28.21 -3.70 -29.01
CA GLU A 144 29.45 -2.95 -29.21
C GLU A 144 29.86 -2.25 -27.92
N LYS A 145 31.18 -2.27 -27.66
CA LYS A 145 31.75 -1.52 -26.55
C LYS A 145 31.70 -0.03 -26.88
N ASP A 146 31.38 0.79 -25.90
CA ASP A 146 31.33 2.24 -26.02
C ASP A 146 30.31 2.74 -27.08
N PHE A 147 29.27 1.95 -27.38
CA PHE A 147 28.28 2.21 -28.43
C PHE A 147 27.70 3.63 -28.39
N ILE A 148 27.36 4.15 -27.21
CA ILE A 148 26.77 5.49 -27.06
C ILE A 148 27.80 6.59 -27.31
N GLU A 149 29.05 6.36 -26.94
CA GLU A 149 30.15 7.30 -27.21
C GLU A 149 30.55 7.29 -28.69
N LEU A 150 30.63 6.11 -29.32
CA LEU A 150 30.89 5.97 -30.75
C LEU A 150 29.77 6.58 -31.60
N LEU A 151 28.51 6.31 -31.29
CA LEU A 151 27.37 6.92 -31.97
C LEU A 151 27.40 8.45 -31.87
N LYS A 152 27.80 8.97 -30.70
CA LYS A 152 27.96 10.41 -30.50
C LYS A 152 29.09 10.97 -31.37
N GLU A 153 30.26 10.33 -31.39
CA GLU A 153 31.40 10.73 -32.22
C GLU A 153 31.07 10.68 -33.72
N GLU A 154 30.41 9.62 -34.20
CA GLU A 154 29.97 9.50 -35.59
C GLU A 154 28.99 10.62 -35.96
N VAL A 155 28.01 10.91 -35.12
CA VAL A 155 27.07 12.02 -35.37
C VAL A 155 27.79 13.36 -35.39
N PHE A 156 28.75 13.61 -34.49
CA PHE A 156 29.53 14.86 -34.51
C PHE A 156 30.44 14.96 -35.74
N LEU A 157 31.11 13.87 -36.14
CA LEU A 157 31.96 13.82 -37.33
C LEU A 157 31.15 13.96 -38.62
N GLU A 158 29.94 13.39 -38.69
CA GLU A 158 29.03 13.61 -39.82
C GLU A 158 28.55 15.05 -39.89
N LEU A 159 28.27 15.68 -38.74
CA LEU A 159 27.88 17.10 -38.68
C LEU A 159 29.04 18.02 -39.07
N GLU A 160 30.28 17.72 -38.67
CA GLU A 160 31.47 18.49 -39.04
C GLU A 160 31.84 18.34 -40.52
N LYS A 161 31.85 17.10 -41.06
CA LYS A 161 32.10 16.87 -42.49
C LYS A 161 31.07 17.55 -43.39
N ARG A 162 29.79 17.54 -42.99
CA ARG A 162 28.71 18.20 -43.75
C ARG A 162 28.77 19.73 -43.68
N ALA A 163 29.46 20.31 -42.71
CA ALA A 163 29.71 21.75 -42.64
C ALA A 163 30.85 22.21 -43.57
N GLU A 164 31.81 21.33 -43.88
CA GLU A 164 32.95 21.63 -44.76
C GLU A 164 32.64 21.42 -46.26
N ASP A 165 31.76 20.48 -46.63
CA ASP A 165 31.58 20.07 -48.04
C ASP A 165 30.58 20.88 -48.87
N GLY A 166 29.93 21.92 -48.32
CA GLY A 166 29.21 22.94 -49.10
C GLY A 166 28.15 22.45 -50.10
N SER A 167 27.61 21.23 -49.94
CA SER A 167 26.59 20.65 -50.83
C SER A 167 25.20 21.16 -50.46
N ILE A 168 24.67 22.11 -51.24
CA ILE A 168 23.38 22.76 -51.01
C ILE A 168 22.18 21.79 -51.17
N ASN A 169 22.34 20.67 -51.90
CA ASN A 169 21.25 19.70 -52.12
C ASN A 169 21.02 18.74 -50.93
N GLU A 170 22.06 18.39 -50.18
CA GLU A 170 21.92 17.53 -48.99
C GLU A 170 21.44 18.30 -47.75
N LEU A 171 21.53 19.64 -47.78
CA LEU A 171 21.02 20.52 -46.72
C LEU A 171 19.49 20.56 -46.68
N GLU A 172 18.82 20.36 -47.83
CA GLU A 172 17.36 20.21 -47.91
C GLU A 172 16.90 18.85 -47.40
N GLU A 173 17.62 17.78 -47.72
CA GLU A 173 17.34 16.44 -47.19
C GLU A 173 17.63 16.36 -45.68
N CYS A 174 18.73 16.96 -45.21
CA CYS A 174 19.01 17.09 -43.77
C CYS A 174 17.98 17.96 -43.06
N ARG A 175 17.49 19.05 -43.68
CA ARG A 175 16.37 19.84 -43.14
C ARG A 175 15.08 19.03 -43.08
N ALA A 176 14.80 18.21 -44.09
CA ALA A 176 13.64 17.33 -44.08
C ALA A 176 13.75 16.28 -42.96
N LEU A 177 14.95 15.70 -42.80
CA LEU A 177 15.23 14.70 -41.77
C LEU A 177 15.23 15.31 -40.36
N LEU A 178 15.77 16.53 -40.18
CA LEU A 178 15.66 17.31 -38.94
C LEU A 178 14.21 17.64 -38.62
N LYS A 179 13.43 18.08 -39.61
CA LYS A 179 12.01 18.38 -39.43
C LYS A 179 11.20 17.14 -39.08
N GLN A 180 11.59 15.98 -39.62
CA GLN A 180 10.98 14.70 -39.29
C GLN A 180 11.38 14.22 -37.89
N LEU A 181 12.65 14.38 -37.51
CA LEU A 181 13.14 14.13 -36.15
C LEU A 181 12.49 15.07 -35.13
N GLU A 182 12.31 16.36 -35.44
CA GLU A 182 11.57 17.31 -34.60
C GLU A 182 10.10 16.89 -34.44
N LEU A 183 9.48 16.38 -35.51
CA LEU A 183 8.12 15.82 -35.46
C LEU A 183 8.04 14.56 -34.59
N ASP A 184 9.03 13.68 -34.70
CA ASP A 184 9.08 12.45 -33.91
C ASP A 184 9.47 12.72 -32.45
N ILE A 185 10.29 13.74 -32.19
CA ILE A 185 10.56 14.26 -30.84
C ILE A 185 9.28 14.87 -30.27
N GLY A 186 8.55 15.70 -31.03
CA GLY A 186 7.27 16.27 -30.59
C GLY A 186 6.26 15.19 -30.21
N LYS A 187 6.10 14.14 -31.04
CA LYS A 187 5.24 12.99 -30.69
C LYS A 187 5.70 12.23 -29.44
N LYS A 188 7.02 12.14 -29.23
CA LYS A 188 7.59 11.50 -28.04
C LYS A 188 7.38 12.38 -26.81
N ASP A 189 7.50 13.69 -26.93
CA ASP A 189 7.22 14.65 -25.86
C ASP A 189 5.73 14.62 -25.49
N ASP A 190 4.81 14.59 -26.47
CA ASP A 190 3.37 14.41 -26.23
C ASP A 190 3.08 13.08 -25.52
N ALA A 191 3.77 12.00 -25.92
CA ALA A 191 3.64 10.69 -25.28
C ALA A 191 4.20 10.71 -23.84
N ILE A 192 5.31 11.41 -23.60
CA ILE A 192 5.88 11.60 -22.26
C ILE A 192 4.93 12.42 -21.40
N GLU A 193 4.34 13.49 -21.92
CA GLU A 193 3.35 14.31 -21.21
C GLU A 193 2.11 13.48 -20.85
N SER A 194 1.61 12.67 -21.79
CA SER A 194 0.52 11.72 -21.51
C SER A 194 0.90 10.67 -20.44
N LEU A 195 2.14 10.18 -20.43
CA LEU A 195 2.62 9.25 -19.41
C LEU A 195 2.80 9.94 -18.05
N LEU A 196 3.20 11.21 -18.02
CA LEU A 196 3.30 12.00 -16.81
C LEU A 196 1.92 12.24 -16.19
N VAL A 197 0.91 12.57 -17.01
CA VAL A 197 -0.49 12.68 -16.53
C VAL A 197 -0.97 11.34 -15.96
N GLN A 198 -0.73 10.22 -16.65
CA GLN A 198 -1.08 8.89 -16.13
C GLN A 198 -0.34 8.54 -14.84
N LEU A 199 0.92 8.96 -14.71
CA LEU A 199 1.71 8.76 -13.50
C LEU A 199 1.15 9.57 -12.33
N GLU A 200 0.78 10.83 -12.57
CA GLU A 200 0.15 11.72 -11.59
C GLU A 200 -1.20 11.15 -11.12
N GLU A 201 -2.06 10.71 -12.04
CA GLU A 201 -3.31 9.99 -11.72
C GLU A 201 -3.05 8.70 -10.92
N THR A 202 -1.96 7.99 -11.21
CA THR A 202 -1.57 6.78 -10.48
C THR A 202 -1.03 7.10 -9.09
N GLU A 203 -0.29 8.20 -8.93
CA GLU A 203 0.20 8.69 -7.64
C GLU A 203 -0.96 9.15 -6.75
N GLU A 204 -1.91 9.92 -7.28
CA GLU A 204 -3.14 10.29 -6.56
C GLU A 204 -3.92 9.05 -6.14
N SER A 205 -4.08 8.06 -7.04
CA SER A 205 -4.72 6.79 -6.71
C SER A 205 -3.94 5.99 -5.64
N ALA A 206 -2.61 6.05 -5.64
CA ALA A 206 -1.77 5.37 -4.66
C ALA A 206 -1.82 6.06 -3.30
N GLU A 207 -1.90 7.39 -3.25
CA GLU A 207 -2.10 8.17 -2.04
C GLU A 207 -3.48 7.88 -1.44
N LEU A 208 -4.54 7.87 -2.25
CA LEU A 208 -5.87 7.39 -1.87
C LEU A 208 -5.83 5.95 -1.33
N PHE A 209 -5.05 5.05 -1.94
CA PHE A 209 -4.92 3.68 -1.46
C PHE A 209 -4.18 3.59 -0.12
N LYS A 210 -3.16 4.43 0.08
CA LYS A 210 -2.42 4.54 1.34
C LYS A 210 -3.31 5.07 2.46
N GLU A 211 -4.08 6.13 2.23
CA GLU A 211 -5.05 6.66 3.20
C GLU A 211 -6.08 5.58 3.59
N LYS A 212 -6.59 4.82 2.60
CA LYS A 212 -7.49 3.67 2.86
C LYS A 212 -6.83 2.62 3.73
N TYR A 213 -5.57 2.30 3.45
CA TYR A 213 -4.83 1.27 4.17
C TYR A 213 -4.55 1.70 5.63
N ASP A 214 -4.18 2.96 5.85
CA ASP A 214 -3.95 3.52 7.18
C ASP A 214 -5.24 3.52 8.02
N LEU A 215 -6.38 3.88 7.43
CA LEU A 215 -7.69 3.85 8.09
C LEU A 215 -8.12 2.42 8.46
N LEU A 216 -7.90 1.44 7.56
CA LEU A 216 -8.18 0.02 7.83
C LEU A 216 -7.25 -0.54 8.91
N ILE A 217 -5.98 -0.14 8.93
CA ILE A 217 -5.02 -0.56 9.98
C ILE A 217 -5.43 0.00 11.33
N GLU A 218 -5.77 1.29 11.41
CA GLU A 218 -6.24 1.91 12.64
C GLU A 218 -7.48 1.18 13.16
N PHE A 219 -8.42 0.84 12.28
CA PHE A 219 -9.58 0.03 12.62
C PHE A 219 -9.18 -1.36 13.16
N ILE A 220 -8.27 -2.09 12.50
CA ILE A 220 -7.83 -3.41 12.98
C ILE A 220 -7.20 -3.29 14.38
N TYR A 221 -6.43 -2.24 14.65
CA TYR A 221 -5.86 -2.00 15.98
C TYR A 221 -6.93 -1.70 17.02
N GLN A 222 -7.91 -0.85 16.68
CA GLN A 222 -9.05 -0.57 17.56
C GLN A 222 -9.86 -1.85 17.81
N LEU A 223 -10.25 -2.58 16.75
CA LEU A 223 -10.98 -3.83 16.85
C LEU A 223 -10.23 -4.87 17.69
N LYS A 224 -8.92 -5.03 17.51
CA LYS A 224 -8.07 -5.90 18.33
C LYS A 224 -8.05 -5.46 19.80
N SER A 225 -7.86 -4.17 20.06
CA SER A 225 -7.89 -3.61 21.41
C SER A 225 -9.23 -3.87 22.09
N LYS A 226 -10.34 -3.80 21.36
CA LYS A 226 -11.69 -3.99 21.90
C LYS A 226 -12.12 -5.46 21.96
N LEU A 227 -11.68 -6.33 21.05
CA LEU A 227 -11.82 -7.79 21.18
C LEU A 227 -11.10 -8.30 22.42
N ASN A 228 -9.94 -7.73 22.76
CA ASN A 228 -9.29 -7.98 24.05
C ASN A 228 -10.17 -7.58 25.24
N LEU A 229 -10.94 -6.47 25.15
CA LEU A 229 -11.91 -6.09 26.20
C LEU A 229 -13.13 -7.01 26.26
N LEU A 230 -13.51 -7.60 25.12
CA LEU A 230 -14.59 -8.56 24.96
C LEU A 230 -14.22 -9.92 25.59
N VAL A 231 -12.95 -10.33 25.50
CA VAL A 231 -12.39 -11.48 26.24
C VAL A 231 -12.41 -11.26 27.76
N THR A 232 -12.45 -10.01 28.22
CA THR A 232 -12.48 -9.65 29.65
C THR A 232 -13.87 -9.23 30.17
N ASP A 233 -14.97 -9.52 29.46
CA ASP A 233 -16.36 -9.20 29.83
C ASP A 233 -16.67 -7.70 30.09
N GLN A 234 -15.90 -6.78 29.50
CA GLN A 234 -16.05 -5.32 29.69
C GLN A 234 -16.47 -4.57 28.41
N PHE A 235 -17.11 -5.25 27.47
CA PHE A 235 -17.48 -4.62 26.21
C PHE A 235 -18.69 -3.69 26.39
N ASN A 236 -18.46 -2.40 26.24
CA ASN A 236 -19.47 -1.34 26.27
C ASN A 236 -19.22 -0.37 25.10
N LEU A 237 -20.30 0.12 24.48
CA LEU A 237 -20.32 1.04 23.34
C LEU A 237 -19.68 2.40 23.62
N ASP A 238 -19.63 2.79 24.90
CA ASP A 238 -18.99 4.02 25.39
C ASP A 238 -17.52 4.20 24.93
N ASN A 239 -16.89 3.15 24.41
CA ASN A 239 -15.47 3.11 24.07
C ASN A 239 -15.17 2.94 22.58
N ILE A 240 -16.17 2.96 21.69
CA ILE A 240 -15.95 2.76 20.25
C ILE A 240 -15.98 4.12 19.54
N ASP A 241 -14.80 4.61 19.15
CA ASP A 241 -14.63 5.86 18.41
C ASP A 241 -14.43 5.57 16.92
N PHE A 242 -15.41 5.95 16.08
CA PHE A 242 -15.31 5.83 14.63
C PHE A 242 -14.85 7.14 13.96
N GLY A 243 -14.27 8.07 14.73
CA GLY A 243 -13.93 9.42 14.29
C GLY A 243 -15.15 10.32 14.08
N THR A 244 -16.33 9.90 14.51
CA THR A 244 -17.60 10.65 14.42
C THR A 244 -18.56 10.19 15.52
N SER A 245 -19.26 11.13 16.14
CA SER A 245 -20.26 10.87 17.17
C SER A 245 -21.48 10.12 16.60
N TYR A 246 -22.07 9.20 17.36
CA TYR A 246 -23.22 8.41 16.88
C TYR A 246 -24.23 8.10 17.98
N SER A 247 -25.46 7.77 17.57
CA SER A 247 -26.54 7.28 18.43
C SER A 247 -27.29 6.12 17.77
N LEU A 248 -27.75 5.19 18.60
CA LEU A 248 -28.41 3.96 18.20
C LEU A 248 -29.79 3.87 18.83
N TYR A 249 -30.79 3.53 18.01
CA TYR A 249 -32.16 3.29 18.44
C TYR A 249 -32.66 1.94 17.92
N GLN A 250 -33.36 1.18 18.74
CA GLN A 250 -34.13 0.01 18.31
C GLN A 250 -35.50 0.46 17.82
N VAL A 251 -35.97 -0.10 16.72
CA VAL A 251 -37.34 0.07 16.24
C VAL A 251 -38.22 -0.98 16.90
N ASP A 252 -39.26 -0.54 17.60
CA ASP A 252 -40.35 -1.36 18.12
C ASP A 252 -41.67 -1.01 17.40
N GLU A 253 -42.79 -1.65 17.75
CA GLU A 253 -44.07 -1.52 17.03
C GLU A 253 -44.56 -0.06 16.91
N ASP A 254 -44.43 0.74 17.98
CA ASP A 254 -44.99 2.10 18.05
C ASP A 254 -43.96 3.20 18.37
N HIS A 255 -42.72 2.83 18.68
CA HIS A 255 -41.71 3.78 19.17
C HIS A 255 -40.28 3.34 18.84
N LEU A 256 -39.35 4.29 18.90
CA LEU A 256 -37.92 4.05 18.89
C LEU A 256 -37.40 4.04 20.32
N VAL A 257 -36.64 3.02 20.69
CA VAL A 257 -36.02 2.86 22.02
C VAL A 257 -34.54 3.19 21.91
N PHE A 258 -34.05 4.11 22.72
CA PHE A 258 -32.62 4.42 22.79
C PHE A 258 -31.84 3.21 23.31
N ILE A 259 -30.80 2.81 22.57
CA ILE A 259 -29.89 1.74 22.96
C ILE A 259 -28.66 2.36 23.60
N ASP A 260 -27.94 3.18 22.82
CA ASP A 260 -26.72 3.84 23.29
C ASP A 260 -26.24 4.95 22.33
N SER A 261 -25.21 5.70 22.75
CA SER A 261 -24.55 6.73 21.95
C SER A 261 -23.09 6.95 22.36
N TYR A 262 -22.30 7.48 21.43
CA TYR A 262 -20.91 7.89 21.66
C TYR A 262 -20.68 9.32 21.19
N GLY A 263 -19.86 10.09 21.94
CA GLY A 263 -19.47 11.45 21.59
C GLY A 263 -20.59 12.50 21.69
N ILE A 264 -21.72 12.14 22.31
CA ILE A 264 -22.89 12.99 22.54
C ILE A 264 -23.36 12.77 23.97
N ASN A 265 -23.86 13.82 24.59
CA ASN A 265 -24.44 13.73 25.92
C ASN A 265 -25.73 12.89 25.89
N LYS A 266 -25.74 11.73 26.56
CA LYS A 266 -26.90 10.82 26.62
C LYS A 266 -28.16 11.51 27.17
N ALA A 267 -27.99 12.53 28.01
CA ALA A 267 -29.12 13.30 28.58
C ALA A 267 -29.83 14.21 27.55
N GLU A 268 -29.21 14.47 26.40
CA GLU A 268 -29.77 15.26 25.30
C GLU A 268 -30.54 14.39 24.29
N LEU A 269 -30.52 13.07 24.47
CA LEU A 269 -31.20 12.11 23.61
C LEU A 269 -32.47 11.60 24.28
N ASP A 270 -33.58 11.64 23.53
CA ASP A 270 -34.84 11.08 23.99
C ASP A 270 -34.71 9.56 24.13
N VAL A 271 -35.04 9.03 25.30
CA VAL A 271 -34.99 7.58 25.58
C VAL A 271 -36.05 6.83 24.76
N PHE A 272 -37.18 7.48 24.52
CA PHE A 272 -38.31 6.95 23.76
C PHE A 272 -38.82 8.00 22.78
N ILE A 273 -38.89 7.66 21.49
CA ILE A 273 -39.40 8.54 20.44
C ILE A 273 -40.60 7.87 19.77
N PRO A 274 -41.84 8.37 19.93
CA PRO A 274 -43.01 7.82 19.29
C PRO A 274 -42.90 7.89 17.76
N ILE A 275 -43.25 6.82 17.05
CA ILE A 275 -43.24 6.80 15.56
C ILE A 275 -44.26 7.81 14.99
N SER A 276 -45.29 8.17 15.77
CA SER A 276 -46.24 9.24 15.42
C SER A 276 -45.57 10.61 15.21
N GLU A 277 -44.36 10.82 15.75
CA GLU A 277 -43.56 12.03 15.53
C GLU A 277 -42.84 12.00 14.16
N GLY A 278 -43.59 11.84 13.07
CA GLY A 278 -43.02 11.67 11.71
C GLY A 278 -42.11 12.80 11.20
N LYS A 279 -42.02 13.94 11.92
CA LYS A 279 -41.06 15.02 11.63
C LYS A 279 -39.69 14.82 12.30
N ASN A 280 -39.60 13.96 13.31
CA ASN A 280 -38.36 13.66 14.03
C ASN A 280 -37.34 12.99 13.09
N LYS A 281 -36.09 13.46 13.15
CA LYS A 281 -35.02 12.99 12.24
C LYS A 281 -34.74 11.49 12.36
N TYR A 282 -34.89 10.89 13.55
CA TYR A 282 -34.68 9.45 13.75
C TYR A 282 -35.84 8.63 13.18
N VAL A 283 -37.09 9.10 13.36
CA VAL A 283 -38.29 8.44 12.79
C VAL A 283 -38.25 8.46 11.27
N ARG A 284 -37.79 9.56 10.66
CA ARG A 284 -37.62 9.65 9.20
C ARG A 284 -36.62 8.62 8.65
N SER A 285 -35.67 8.15 9.45
CA SER A 285 -34.67 7.17 9.04
C SER A 285 -35.19 5.73 8.98
N ILE A 286 -36.38 5.44 9.51
CA ILE A 286 -36.99 4.08 9.48
C ILE A 286 -37.14 3.56 8.05
N ASN A 287 -37.44 4.46 7.11
CA ASN A 287 -37.62 4.12 5.69
C ASN A 287 -36.33 4.26 4.87
N LYS A 288 -35.20 4.50 5.53
CA LYS A 288 -33.91 4.75 4.88
C LYS A 288 -32.98 3.56 5.07
N THR A 289 -32.17 3.28 4.07
CA THR A 289 -31.29 2.10 4.04
C THR A 289 -29.84 2.53 3.97
N GLN A 290 -28.90 1.59 4.11
CA GLN A 290 -27.49 1.89 3.93
C GLN A 290 -27.20 2.55 2.56
N LYS A 291 -27.83 2.05 1.49
CA LYS A 291 -27.62 2.53 0.12
C LYS A 291 -28.32 3.86 -0.17
N ASP A 292 -29.33 4.20 0.61
CA ASP A 292 -30.07 5.47 0.56
C ASP A 292 -30.28 5.97 1.98
N PRO A 293 -29.24 6.52 2.63
CA PRO A 293 -29.34 7.04 3.99
C PRO A 293 -30.06 8.40 4.00
N LEU A 294 -30.63 8.77 5.14
CA LEU A 294 -31.07 10.13 5.38
C LEU A 294 -29.83 11.02 5.56
N ILE A 295 -29.67 12.02 4.71
CA ILE A 295 -28.53 12.96 4.76
C ILE A 295 -29.07 14.36 5.04
N LEU A 296 -28.60 14.95 6.14
CA LEU A 296 -28.83 16.33 6.55
C LEU A 296 -27.46 17.00 6.79
N PRO A 297 -27.39 18.34 6.92
CA PRO A 297 -26.12 19.05 7.06
C PRO A 297 -25.24 18.58 8.22
N ASP A 298 -25.86 18.19 9.33
CA ASP A 298 -25.24 17.81 10.61
C ASP A 298 -25.52 16.34 10.98
N PHE A 299 -26.09 15.54 10.07
CA PHE A 299 -26.64 14.24 10.44
C PHE A 299 -26.74 13.28 9.26
N ILE A 300 -26.29 12.04 9.44
CA ILE A 300 -26.50 10.95 8.48
C ILE A 300 -27.08 9.74 9.21
N SER A 301 -28.17 9.16 8.74
CA SER A 301 -28.85 8.09 9.47
C SER A 301 -29.54 7.08 8.56
N TRP A 302 -29.55 5.81 8.95
CA TRP A 302 -30.15 4.72 8.17
C TRP A 302 -30.67 3.60 9.07
N LYS A 303 -31.63 2.83 8.56
CA LYS A 303 -32.09 1.59 9.18
C LYS A 303 -31.21 0.41 8.76
N ARG A 304 -30.96 -0.51 9.69
CA ARG A 304 -30.35 -1.82 9.45
C ARG A 304 -31.17 -2.89 10.17
N ILE A 305 -31.24 -4.08 9.59
CA ILE A 305 -31.80 -5.27 10.22
C ILE A 305 -30.62 -6.12 10.67
N LEU A 306 -30.54 -6.48 11.95
CA LEU A 306 -29.49 -7.32 12.49
C LEU A 306 -29.78 -8.82 12.24
N GLN A 307 -28.81 -9.69 12.50
CA GLN A 307 -28.94 -11.14 12.25
C GLN A 307 -30.07 -11.83 13.05
N ASP A 308 -30.47 -11.28 14.18
CA ASP A 308 -31.59 -11.79 15.00
C ASP A 308 -32.96 -11.29 14.52
N GLY A 309 -33.00 -10.44 13.49
CA GLY A 309 -34.21 -9.84 12.94
C GLY A 309 -34.61 -8.51 13.60
N SER A 310 -33.86 -8.03 14.59
CA SER A 310 -34.13 -6.71 15.19
C SER A 310 -33.80 -5.57 14.22
N GLU A 311 -34.65 -4.54 14.20
CA GLU A 311 -34.47 -3.37 13.35
C GLU A 311 -33.88 -2.21 14.14
N TRP A 312 -32.77 -1.64 13.67
CA TRP A 312 -32.02 -0.60 14.38
C TRP A 312 -31.82 0.62 13.47
N ILE A 313 -31.93 1.81 14.06
CA ILE A 313 -31.61 3.09 13.44
C ILE A 313 -30.23 3.52 13.92
N ILE A 314 -29.28 3.58 12.98
CA ILE A 314 -27.91 4.01 13.24
C ILE A 314 -27.78 5.43 12.74
N SER A 315 -27.28 6.34 13.59
CA SER A 315 -27.23 7.76 13.28
C SER A 315 -25.87 8.35 13.60
N LEU A 316 -25.24 8.97 12.62
CA LEU A 316 -24.01 9.76 12.73
C LEU A 316 -24.38 11.23 12.94
N HIS A 317 -23.69 11.88 13.87
CA HIS A 317 -23.82 13.30 14.16
C HIS A 317 -22.55 14.01 13.72
N LEU A 318 -22.72 14.87 12.73
CA LEU A 318 -21.62 15.49 12.02
C LEU A 318 -21.35 16.89 12.55
N ASP A 319 -20.07 17.25 12.58
CA ASP A 319 -19.59 18.58 12.92
C ASP A 319 -18.63 19.11 11.83
N HIS A 320 -18.08 20.31 12.03
CA HIS A 320 -17.14 20.89 11.06
C HIS A 320 -15.87 20.07 10.84
N SER A 321 -15.49 19.20 11.77
CA SER A 321 -14.26 18.40 11.69
C SER A 321 -14.41 17.13 10.85
N ASN A 322 -15.62 16.57 10.78
CA ASN A 322 -15.89 15.30 10.10
C ASN A 322 -16.82 15.45 8.87
N ARG A 323 -17.57 16.56 8.73
CA ARG A 323 -18.52 16.74 7.61
C ARG A 323 -17.86 16.69 6.24
N GLY A 324 -16.67 17.28 6.11
CA GLY A 324 -15.88 17.24 4.87
C GLY A 324 -15.42 15.82 4.52
N LYS A 325 -15.04 15.04 5.53
CA LYS A 325 -14.56 13.65 5.36
C LYS A 325 -15.67 12.67 4.97
N LEU A 326 -16.90 12.95 5.40
CA LEU A 326 -18.10 12.15 5.13
C LEU A 326 -19.02 12.83 4.09
N ASN A 327 -18.44 13.57 3.15
CA ASN A 327 -19.22 14.23 2.11
C ASN A 327 -19.62 13.27 0.99
N VAL A 328 -20.91 12.94 0.89
CA VAL A 328 -21.46 12.08 -0.17
C VAL A 328 -21.41 12.67 -1.57
N GLU A 329 -21.11 13.97 -1.73
CA GLU A 329 -20.89 14.56 -3.06
C GLU A 329 -19.52 14.19 -3.64
N ASP A 330 -18.56 13.87 -2.77
CA ASP A 330 -17.21 13.44 -3.11
C ASP A 330 -17.10 11.90 -3.10
N GLU A 331 -16.37 11.32 -4.04
CA GLU A 331 -16.15 9.86 -4.12
C GLU A 331 -15.41 9.34 -2.87
N THR A 332 -14.44 10.10 -2.36
CA THR A 332 -13.73 9.76 -1.12
C THR A 332 -14.67 9.78 0.07
N GLY A 333 -15.56 10.77 0.16
CA GLY A 333 -16.53 10.87 1.24
C GLY A 333 -17.64 9.80 1.18
N LYS A 334 -18.11 9.41 0.00
CA LYS A 334 -19.02 8.25 -0.18
C LYS A 334 -18.37 6.96 0.30
N LEU A 335 -17.09 6.77 -0.03
CA LEU A 335 -16.34 5.58 0.37
C LEU A 335 -16.15 5.55 1.89
N ASN A 336 -15.73 6.67 2.49
CA ASN A 336 -15.58 6.80 3.94
C ASN A 336 -16.89 6.50 4.66
N LEU A 337 -18.01 7.06 4.18
CA LEU A 337 -19.32 6.76 4.74
C LEU A 337 -19.66 5.27 4.66
N THR A 338 -19.44 4.64 3.50
CA THR A 338 -19.70 3.21 3.31
C THR A 338 -18.90 2.35 4.27
N ILE A 339 -17.61 2.68 4.45
CA ILE A 339 -16.73 2.02 5.41
C ILE A 339 -17.28 2.21 6.83
N THR A 340 -17.53 3.46 7.26
CA THR A 340 -18.08 3.75 8.59
C THR A 340 -19.40 3.01 8.85
N GLN A 341 -20.28 2.91 7.86
CA GLN A 341 -21.55 2.17 7.95
C GLN A 341 -21.33 0.66 8.20
N GLU A 342 -20.39 0.04 7.48
CA GLU A 342 -20.07 -1.39 7.65
C GLU A 342 -19.37 -1.66 8.98
N LEU A 343 -18.48 -0.76 9.40
CA LEU A 343 -17.78 -0.87 10.68
C LEU A 343 -18.77 -0.77 11.87
N LEU A 344 -19.67 0.22 11.84
CA LEU A 344 -20.71 0.37 12.85
C LEU A 344 -21.63 -0.85 12.91
N TRP A 345 -21.96 -1.42 11.75
CA TRP A 345 -22.78 -2.63 11.70
C TRP A 345 -22.11 -3.81 12.39
N ILE A 346 -20.83 -4.07 12.13
CA ILE A 346 -20.08 -5.15 12.82
C ILE A 346 -20.12 -4.96 14.34
N CYS A 347 -19.95 -3.73 14.83
CA CYS A 347 -20.05 -3.44 16.25
C CYS A 347 -21.47 -3.63 16.81
N CYS A 348 -22.51 -3.23 16.08
CA CYS A 348 -23.91 -3.48 16.45
C CYS A 348 -24.21 -4.97 16.57
N GLU A 349 -23.72 -5.80 15.63
CA GLU A 349 -23.87 -7.26 15.68
C GLU A 349 -23.15 -7.88 16.88
N LEU A 350 -21.94 -7.42 17.19
CA LEU A 350 -21.21 -7.87 18.38
C LEU A 350 -21.99 -7.52 19.66
N LEU A 351 -22.50 -6.30 19.76
CA LEU A 351 -23.31 -5.89 20.92
C LEU A 351 -24.56 -6.73 21.04
N ASN A 352 -25.30 -6.90 19.96
CA ASN A 352 -26.52 -7.68 19.99
C ASN A 352 -26.27 -9.13 20.42
N LYS A 353 -25.14 -9.71 20.01
CA LYS A 353 -24.75 -11.08 20.38
C LYS A 353 -24.29 -11.20 21.85
N PHE A 354 -23.63 -10.18 22.39
CA PHE A 354 -22.99 -10.24 23.72
C PHE A 354 -23.72 -9.45 24.82
N ALA A 355 -24.67 -8.58 24.46
CA ALA A 355 -25.62 -7.96 25.35
C ALA A 355 -26.71 -8.98 25.71
N THR A 356 -26.32 -10.06 26.40
CA THR A 356 -27.28 -10.88 27.14
C THR A 356 -27.96 -9.98 28.17
N TYR A 357 -29.16 -9.50 27.84
CA TYR A 357 -30.06 -8.94 28.85
C TYR A 357 -30.15 -9.94 30.00
N PRO A 358 -30.06 -9.50 31.28
CA PRO A 358 -30.43 -10.37 32.37
C PRO A 358 -31.88 -10.78 32.14
N LYS A 359 -32.12 -12.05 31.79
CA LYS A 359 -33.46 -12.65 31.85
C LYS A 359 -34.03 -12.24 33.20
N LYS A 360 -35.14 -11.49 33.21
CA LYS A 360 -35.90 -11.21 34.42
C LYS A 360 -36.09 -12.55 35.14
N LYS A 361 -35.36 -12.74 36.24
CA LYS A 361 -35.70 -13.76 37.24
C LYS A 361 -37.00 -13.28 37.86
N GLY A 362 -38.10 -13.88 37.44
CA GLY A 362 -39.39 -13.71 38.09
C GLY A 362 -40.52 -13.46 37.10
N GLU A 363 -40.96 -14.51 36.43
CA GLU A 363 -42.40 -14.77 36.33
C GLU A 363 -42.61 -16.23 36.76
N HIS A 364 -43.58 -16.40 37.66
CA HIS A 364 -43.90 -17.60 38.42
C HIS A 364 -44.57 -18.67 37.56
#